data_AF-A0AB39JAC2-F1
#
_entry.id   AF-A0AB39JAC2-F1
#
_cell.length_a   1.000
_cell.length_b   1.000
_cell.length_c   1.000
_cell.angle_alpha   90.00
_cell.angle_beta   90.00
_cell.angle_gamma   90.00
#
_symmetry.space_group_name_H-M   'P 1'
#
loop_
_entity.id
_entity.type
_entity.pdbx_description
1 polymer ?
#
loop_
_entity_poly.entity_id
_entity_poly.type
_entity_poly.pdbx_seq_one_letter_code
_entity_poly.pdbx_strand_id
1 'polypeptide(L)'
;MSCYLIEELLPLYIEGDTSEETNQLVNEHLRSCKKCLHLYEEMKEPVSIAKSTDFIPFIDEKEEKRKFEKRYYGKLLLRASIVFSIVYLIMLLIYWI
;
A
#
# COMPACT_ATOMS: atom_id res chain seq x y z
N MET A 1 -4.04 27.24 21.15
CA MET A 1 -3.44 26.03 20.51
C MET A 1 -2.14 26.42 19.84
N SER A 2 -1.08 25.62 19.98
CA SER A 2 0.22 25.92 19.35
C SER A 2 0.20 25.56 17.86
N CYS A 3 0.92 26.32 17.04
CA CYS A 3 1.05 26.02 15.60
C CYS A 3 1.63 24.62 15.38
N TYR A 4 2.62 24.20 16.19
CA TYR A 4 3.25 22.89 16.10
C TYR A 4 2.23 21.74 16.14
N LEU A 5 1.27 21.80 17.07
CA LEU A 5 0.23 20.77 17.19
C LEU A 5 -0.71 20.77 15.97
N ILE A 6 -1.01 21.94 15.42
CA ILE A 6 -1.84 22.06 14.21
C ILE A 6 -1.10 21.47 13.01
N GLU A 7 0.20 21.73 12.88
CA GLU A 7 1.05 21.21 11.80
C GLU A 7 1.10 19.67 11.84
N GLU A 8 1.17 19.05 13.02
CA GLU A 8 1.12 17.58 13.18
C GLU A 8 -0.26 16.99 12.88
N LEU A 9 -1.34 17.70 13.20
CA LEU A 9 -2.71 17.24 12.98
C LEU A 9 -3.22 17.54 11.55
N LEU A 10 -2.55 18.43 10.81
CA LEU A 10 -3.00 18.91 9.51
C LEU A 10 -3.15 17.80 8.46
N PRO A 11 -2.22 16.82 8.35
CA PRO A 11 -2.36 15.70 7.43
C PRO A 11 -3.63 14.88 7.74
N LEU A 12 -3.81 14.51 9.01
CA LEU A 12 -4.98 13.74 9.46
C LEU A 12 -6.29 14.53 9.25
N TYR A 13 -6.25 15.85 9.44
CA TYR A 13 -7.39 16.74 9.20
C TYR A 13 -7.77 16.82 7.71
N ILE A 14 -6.78 16.84 6.81
CA ILE A 14 -7.01 16.81 5.35
C ILE A 14 -7.58 15.46 4.92
N GLU A 15 -7.11 14.37 5.52
CA GLU A 15 -7.58 12.99 5.27
C GLU A 15 -8.96 12.72 5.88
N GLY A 16 -9.42 13.56 6.81
CA GLY A 16 -10.71 13.41 7.50
C GLY A 16 -10.69 12.41 8.66
N ASP A 17 -9.50 12.04 9.12
CA ASP A 17 -9.26 11.05 10.20
C ASP A 17 -9.20 11.68 11.60
N THR A 18 -9.59 12.95 11.74
CA THR A 18 -9.67 13.67 13.01
C THR A 18 -11.10 13.72 13.57
N SER A 19 -11.22 13.70 14.90
CA SER A 19 -12.51 13.82 15.58
C SER A 19 -13.18 15.17 15.32
N GLU A 20 -14.52 15.23 15.44
CA GLU A 20 -15.28 16.47 15.20
C GLU A 20 -14.84 17.64 16.10
N GLU A 21 -14.54 17.36 17.37
CA GLU A 21 -13.99 18.34 18.31
C GLU A 21 -12.64 18.88 17.81
N THR A 22 -11.77 18.01 17.31
CA THR A 22 -10.46 18.39 16.75
C THR A 22 -10.62 19.21 15.47
N ASN A 23 -11.59 18.87 14.63
CA ASN A 23 -11.91 19.60 13.40
C ASN A 23 -12.31 21.05 13.68
N GLN A 24 -13.09 21.28 14.74
CA GLN A 24 -13.50 22.63 15.13
C GLN A 24 -12.29 23.45 15.59
N LEU A 25 -11.41 22.86 16.42
CA LEU A 25 -10.19 23.51 16.91
C LEU A 25 -9.23 23.88 15.78
N VAL A 26 -9.01 22.96 14.83
CA VAL A 26 -8.17 23.21 13.65
C VAL A 26 -8.76 24.33 12.79
N ASN A 27 -10.07 24.29 12.52
CA ASN A 27 -10.76 25.35 11.76
C ASN A 27 -10.64 26.74 12.40
N GLU A 28 -10.81 26.83 13.72
CA GLU A 28 -10.67 28.10 14.45
C GLU A 28 -9.23 28.63 14.38
N HIS A 29 -8.25 27.74 14.45
CA HIS A 29 -6.84 28.12 14.29
C HIS A 29 -6.52 28.57 12.87
N LEU A 30 -7.00 27.89 11.84
CA LEU A 30 -6.78 28.27 10.44
C LEU A 30 -7.37 29.65 10.11
N ARG A 31 -8.47 30.05 10.77
CA ARG A 31 -9.06 31.39 10.64
C ARG A 31 -8.21 32.50 11.26
N SER A 32 -7.47 32.20 12.34
CA SER A 32 -6.69 33.19 13.09
C SER A 32 -5.20 33.18 12.73
N CYS A 33 -4.67 32.08 12.20
CA CYS A 33 -3.25 31.89 11.92
C CYS A 33 -2.99 31.74 10.41
N LYS A 34 -2.45 32.80 9.80
CA LYS A 34 -2.07 32.81 8.37
C LYS A 34 -1.00 31.77 8.02
N LYS A 35 -0.09 31.46 8.95
CA LYS A 35 0.99 30.48 8.72
C LYS A 35 0.42 29.08 8.49
N CYS A 36 -0.47 28.64 9.39
CA CYS A 36 -1.11 27.34 9.28
C CYS A 36 -2.10 27.29 8.11
N LEU A 37 -2.76 28.40 7.78
CA LEU A 37 -3.61 28.49 6.60
C LEU A 37 -2.82 28.25 5.30
N HIS A 38 -1.67 28.90 5.15
CA HIS A 38 -0.81 28.69 3.98
C HIS A 38 -0.31 27.25 3.89
N LEU A 39 0.09 26.65 5.02
CA LEU A 39 0.51 25.24 5.05
C LEU A 39 -0.63 24.29 4.66
N TYR A 40 -1.85 24.58 5.12
CA TYR A 40 -3.04 23.81 4.76
C TYR A 40 -3.31 23.90 3.24
N GLU A 41 -3.22 25.09 2.66
CA GLU A 41 -3.39 25.29 1.21
C GLU A 41 -2.31 24.52 0.42
N GLU A 42 -1.04 24.61 0.82
CA GLU A 42 0.08 23.91 0.19
C GLU A 42 -0.08 22.37 0.24
N MET A 43 -0.58 21.83 1.36
CA MET A 43 -0.80 20.39 1.51
C MET A 43 -2.10 19.91 0.84
N LYS A 44 -3.12 20.75 0.76
CA LYS A 44 -4.40 20.43 0.13
C LYS A 44 -4.33 20.50 -1.39
N GLU A 45 -3.49 21.37 -1.93
CA GLU A 45 -3.30 21.44 -3.37
C GLU A 45 -2.81 20.08 -3.90
N PRO A 46 -3.51 19.47 -4.88
CA PRO A 46 -3.00 18.29 -5.52
C PRO A 46 -1.68 18.69 -6.17
N VAL A 47 -0.58 18.04 -5.75
CA VAL A 47 0.75 18.24 -6.32
C VAL A 47 0.59 18.21 -7.84
N SER A 48 0.63 19.39 -8.46
CA SER A 48 0.64 19.49 -9.91
C SER A 48 2.04 19.04 -10.28
N ILE A 49 2.18 17.74 -10.54
CA ILE A 49 3.41 17.15 -11.06
C ILE A 49 3.62 17.80 -12.42
N ALA A 50 4.32 18.92 -12.42
CA ALA A 50 4.73 19.64 -13.59
C ALA A 50 5.72 18.75 -14.33
N LYS A 51 5.20 17.96 -15.26
CA LYS A 51 5.86 17.67 -16.53
C LYS A 51 7.26 17.02 -16.42
N SER A 52 7.41 15.99 -15.59
CA SER A 52 8.39 14.92 -15.84
C SER A 52 7.60 13.63 -16.06
N THR A 53 7.49 13.27 -17.33
CA THR A 53 6.77 12.11 -17.86
C THR A 53 7.53 10.82 -17.59
N ASP A 54 7.90 10.56 -16.34
CA ASP A 54 8.25 9.20 -15.93
C ASP A 54 6.94 8.54 -15.52
N PHE A 55 6.39 7.81 -16.49
CA PHE A 55 5.30 6.86 -16.27
C PHE A 55 5.59 6.08 -14.98
N ILE A 56 4.90 6.40 -13.90
CA ILE A 56 4.68 5.45 -12.82
C ILE A 56 3.56 4.58 -13.38
N PRO A 57 3.85 3.36 -13.90
CA PRO A 57 2.78 2.49 -14.32
C PRO A 57 1.89 2.26 -13.09
N PHE A 58 0.59 2.46 -13.26
CA PHE A 58 -0.38 2.04 -12.26
C PHE A 58 -0.27 0.52 -12.15
N ILE A 59 0.49 0.05 -11.15
CA ILE A 59 0.68 -1.38 -10.91
C ILE A 59 -0.63 -1.86 -10.28
N ASP A 60 -1.42 -2.61 -11.04
CA ASP A 60 -2.55 -3.35 -10.48
C ASP A 60 -1.97 -4.41 -9.52
N GLU A 61 -1.93 -4.07 -8.23
CA GLU A 61 -1.44 -4.94 -7.16
C GLU A 61 -2.08 -6.33 -7.20
N LYS A 62 -3.33 -6.41 -7.68
CA LYS A 62 -4.08 -7.67 -7.78
C LYS A 62 -3.54 -8.54 -8.91
N GLU A 63 -3.14 -7.94 -10.03
CA GLU A 63 -2.54 -8.66 -11.15
C GLU A 63 -1.14 -9.18 -10.79
N GLU A 64 -0.34 -8.37 -10.10
CA GLU A 64 1.01 -8.77 -9.67
C GLU A 64 0.96 -9.93 -8.66
N LYS A 65 0.09 -9.85 -7.64
CA LYS A 65 -0.16 -10.94 -6.68
C LYS A 65 -0.55 -12.23 -7.39
N ARG A 66 -1.51 -12.17 -8.33
CA ARG A 66 -1.97 -13.33 -9.10
C ARG A 66 -0.84 -13.95 -9.95
N LYS A 67 0.03 -13.13 -10.53
CA LYS A 67 1.17 -13.58 -11.35
C LYS A 67 2.23 -14.25 -10.48
N PHE A 68 2.46 -13.74 -9.28
CA PHE A 68 3.38 -14.31 -8.31
C PHE A 68 2.88 -15.66 -7.79
N GLU A 69 1.61 -15.74 -7.36
CA GLU A 69 0.98 -16.97 -6.87
C GLU A 69 1.05 -18.11 -7.90
N LYS A 70 0.69 -17.84 -9.16
CA LYS A 70 0.76 -18.85 -10.24
C LYS A 70 2.17 -19.39 -10.45
N ARG A 71 3.19 -18.51 -10.41
CA ARG A 71 4.60 -18.93 -10.56
C ARG A 71 5.11 -19.70 -9.34
N TYR A 72 4.68 -19.32 -8.14
CA TYR A 72 5.06 -19.96 -6.89
C TYR A 72 4.46 -21.37 -6.77
N TYR A 73 3.13 -21.49 -6.87
CA TYR A 73 2.45 -22.78 -6.75
C TYR A 73 2.79 -23.74 -7.90
N GLY A 74 3.05 -23.24 -9.11
CA GLY A 74 3.49 -24.08 -10.23
C GLY A 74 4.81 -24.80 -9.97
N LYS A 75 5.81 -24.11 -9.40
CA LYS A 75 7.09 -24.72 -9.02
C LYS A 75 6.94 -25.71 -7.87
N LEU A 76 6.05 -25.43 -6.92
CA LEU A 76 5.78 -26.32 -5.78
C LEU A 76 5.14 -27.64 -6.23
N LEU A 77 4.11 -27.56 -7.09
CA LEU A 77 3.43 -28.73 -7.64
C LEU A 77 4.34 -29.61 -8.49
N LEU A 78 5.21 -29.00 -9.31
CA LEU A 78 6.20 -29.75 -10.10
C LEU A 78 7.14 -30.58 -9.22
N ARG A 79 7.68 -29.98 -8.15
CA ARG A 79 8.56 -30.68 -7.19
C ARG A 79 7.84 -31.82 -6.48
N ALA A 80 6.61 -31.58 -6.03
CA ALA A 80 5.79 -32.61 -5.39
C ALA A 80 5.51 -33.79 -6.34
N SER A 81 5.20 -33.50 -7.61
CA SER A 81 4.99 -34.53 -8.64
C SER A 81 6.23 -35.40 -8.82
N ILE A 82 7.43 -34.82 -8.89
CA ILE A 82 8.69 -35.56 -9.06
C ILE A 82 8.91 -36.52 -7.87
N VAL A 83 8.75 -36.03 -6.63
CA VAL A 83 8.92 -36.86 -5.43
C VAL A 83 7.91 -37.99 -5.42
N PHE A 84 6.64 -37.72 -5.75
CA PHE A 84 5.59 -38.73 -5.81
C PHE A 84 5.89 -39.81 -6.86
N SER A 85 6.32 -39.41 -8.07
CA SER A 85 6.73 -40.33 -9.12
C SER A 85 7.89 -41.23 -8.70
N ILE A 86 8.90 -40.69 -8.02
CA ILE A 86 10.05 -41.48 -7.52
C ILE A 86 9.58 -42.53 -6.50
N VAL A 87 8.76 -42.12 -5.52
CA VAL A 87 8.23 -43.05 -4.49
C VAL A 87 7.40 -44.17 -5.12
N TYR A 88 6.56 -43.83 -6.12
CA TYR A 88 5.76 -44.81 -6.83
C TYR A 88 6.61 -45.83 -7.60
N LEU A 89 7.67 -45.38 -8.29
CA LEU A 89 8.59 -46.27 -8.99
C LEU A 89 9.33 -47.21 -8.03
N ILE A 90 9.77 -46.70 -6.86
CA ILE A 90 10.41 -47.51 -5.81
C ILE A 90 9.44 -48.59 -5.31
N MET A 91 8.18 -48.23 -5.05
CA MET A 91 7.15 -49.19 -4.64
C MET A 91 6.92 -50.29 -5.69
N LEU A 92 6.88 -49.94 -6.98
CA LEU A 92 6.74 -50.93 -8.06
C LEU A 92 7.95 -51.87 -8.15
N LEU A 93 9.17 -51.36 -7.99
CA LEU A 93 10.38 -52.19 -7.99
C LEU A 93 10.40 -53.20 -6.84
N ILE A 94 9.94 -52.78 -5.65
CA ILE A 94 9.81 -53.67 -4.48
C ILE A 94 8.72 -54.71 -4.69
N TYR A 95 7.66 -54.38 -5.42
CA TYR A 95 6.58 -55.33 -5.70
C TYR A 95 6.94 -56.33 -6.81
N TRP A 96 7.89 -55.99 -7.68
CA TRP A 96 8.30 -56.83 -8.81
C TRP A 96 9.51 -57.74 -8.52
N ILE A 97 10.24 -57.47 -7.43
CA ILE A 97 11.33 -58.31 -6.91
C ILE A 97 10.77 -59.48 -6.08
#